data_AF-A0A523J4L8-F1
#
_entry.id   AF-A0A523J4L8-F1
#
_cell.length_a   1.000
_cell.length_b   1.000
_cell.length_c   1.000
_cell.angle_alpha   90.00
_cell.angle_beta   90.00
_cell.angle_gamma   90.00
#
_symmetry.space_group_name_H-M   'P 1'
#
loop_
_entity.id
_entity.type
_entity.pdbx_description
1 polymer ?
#
loop_
_entity_poly.entity_id
_entity_poly.type
_entity_poly.pdbx_seq_one_letter_code
_entity_poly.pdbx_strand_id
1 'polypeptide(L)'
;MDLEQLIQSEENKNKQQLEPTLQIAEKEWNLIRESLSLCGDIGEFSKQDFMIGIIEEDVIIRLPKISPTKSVSFYAPTFYPMYFIKNIKTMNEKFEEKGYRTTEALYCFIELATMASDRLGLRGTISMAFGVGYANVRTGWIAEKGLQREREIFEKMFFEGKFKNYDWECDWTSVKGALKQIFEKFKSWQEDDVLYKEQTASNKIVKPMLV
;
A
#
# COMPACT_ATOMS: atom_id res chain seq x y z
N MET A 1 21.58 23.80 30.23
CA MET A 1 20.42 23.45 29.39
C MET A 1 19.83 22.22 30.02
N ASP A 2 18.56 22.30 30.39
CA ASP A 2 17.86 21.25 31.14
C ASP A 2 17.58 20.03 30.24
N LEU A 3 17.52 18.83 30.81
CA LEU A 3 17.31 17.59 30.06
C LEU A 3 15.95 17.61 29.34
N GLU A 4 14.92 18.17 29.98
CA GLU A 4 13.59 18.36 29.39
C GLU A 4 13.63 19.31 28.18
N GLN A 5 14.43 20.37 28.26
CA GLN A 5 14.59 21.32 27.15
C GLN A 5 15.32 20.70 25.96
N LEU A 6 16.30 19.82 26.23
CA LEU A 6 17.00 19.04 25.21
C LEU A 6 16.05 18.08 24.48
N ILE A 7 15.27 17.30 25.24
CA ILE A 7 14.29 16.36 24.69
C ILE A 7 13.27 17.10 23.81
N GLN A 8 12.68 18.18 24.34
CA GLN A 8 11.69 18.97 23.60
C GLN A 8 12.28 19.59 22.32
N SER A 9 13.55 19.99 22.35
CA SER A 9 14.24 20.55 21.17
C SER A 9 14.49 19.50 20.07
N GLU A 10 14.87 18.28 20.47
CA GLU A 10 15.08 17.17 19.53
C GLU A 10 13.75 16.69 18.95
N GLU A 11 12.70 16.58 19.77
CA GLU A 11 11.35 16.26 19.29
C GLU A 11 10.84 17.28 18.28
N ASN A 12 11.01 18.57 18.56
CA ASN A 12 10.59 19.63 17.65
C ASN A 12 11.36 19.59 16.33
N LYS A 13 12.66 19.29 16.38
CA LYS A 13 13.50 19.12 15.18
C LYS A 13 13.07 17.90 14.36
N ASN A 14 12.75 16.79 15.03
CA ASN A 14 12.26 15.56 14.37
C ASN A 14 10.86 15.77 13.76
N LYS A 15 9.95 16.49 14.45
CA LYS A 15 8.64 16.88 13.89
C LYS A 15 8.79 17.73 12.64
N GLN A 16 9.66 18.74 12.67
CA GLN A 16 9.91 19.62 11.52
C GLN A 16 10.46 18.86 10.30
N GLN A 17 11.26 17.81 10.50
CA GLN A 17 11.76 16.98 9.40
C GLN A 17 10.72 16.00 8.86
N LEU A 18 9.79 15.55 9.71
CA LEU A 18 8.78 14.55 9.36
C LEU A 18 7.59 15.18 8.61
N GLU A 19 7.19 16.39 8.97
CA GLU A 19 5.96 17.03 8.47
C GLU A 19 5.90 17.13 6.93
N PRO A 20 6.96 17.54 6.21
CA PRO A 20 6.94 17.55 4.75
C PRO A 20 6.70 16.15 4.14
N THR A 21 7.24 15.11 4.77
CA THR A 21 7.04 13.73 4.32
C THR A 21 5.59 13.27 4.54
N LEU A 22 4.96 13.72 5.62
CA LEU A 22 3.57 13.40 5.91
C LEU A 22 2.60 14.12 4.97
N GLN A 23 2.91 15.34 4.54
CA GLN A 23 2.14 16.04 3.50
C GLN A 23 2.18 15.28 2.17
N ILE A 24 3.32 14.66 1.84
CA ILE A 24 3.41 13.78 0.66
C ILE A 24 2.54 12.53 0.87
N ALA A 25 2.61 11.89 2.04
CA ALA A 25 1.78 10.73 2.36
C ALA A 25 0.28 11.03 2.25
N GLU A 26 -0.15 12.18 2.77
CA GLU A 26 -1.53 12.66 2.72
C GLU A 26 -1.97 12.98 1.29
N LYS A 27 -1.11 13.60 0.48
CA LYS A 27 -1.37 13.80 -0.95
C LYS A 27 -1.61 12.46 -1.66
N GLU A 28 -0.75 11.47 -1.46
CA GLU A 28 -0.90 10.15 -2.08
C GLU A 28 -2.14 9.41 -1.57
N TRP A 29 -2.47 9.56 -0.28
CA TRP A 29 -3.71 9.05 0.30
C TRP A 29 -4.95 9.63 -0.39
N ASN A 30 -4.96 10.95 -0.63
CA ASN A 30 -6.08 11.60 -1.30
C ASN A 30 -6.25 11.16 -2.75
N LEU A 31 -5.16 10.85 -3.45
CA LEU A 31 -5.22 10.25 -4.80
C LEU A 31 -5.85 8.84 -4.76
N ILE A 32 -5.52 8.04 -3.75
CA ILE A 32 -6.13 6.71 -3.56
C ILE A 32 -7.60 6.83 -3.16
N ARG A 33 -7.95 7.79 -2.29
CA ARG A 33 -9.34 8.09 -1.94
C ARG A 33 -10.16 8.42 -3.18
N GLU A 34 -9.60 9.24 -4.07
CA GLU A 34 -10.25 9.60 -5.32
C GLU A 34 -10.42 8.40 -6.26
N SER A 35 -9.38 7.57 -6.43
CA SER A 35 -9.43 6.40 -7.31
C SER A 35 -10.39 5.31 -6.79
N LEU A 36 -10.57 5.20 -5.48
CA LEU A 36 -11.49 4.26 -4.82
C LEU A 36 -12.86 4.86 -4.51
N SER A 37 -13.17 6.07 -4.95
CA SER A 37 -14.43 6.75 -4.64
C SER A 37 -15.70 5.97 -5.03
N LEU A 38 -15.63 5.11 -6.04
CA LEU A 38 -16.74 4.22 -6.43
C LEU A 38 -16.86 2.94 -5.57
N CYS A 39 -15.82 2.61 -4.80
CA CYS A 39 -15.82 1.51 -3.83
C CYS A 39 -16.39 1.95 -2.46
N GLY A 40 -16.21 3.23 -2.12
CA GLY A 40 -16.68 3.85 -0.87
C GLY A 40 -15.76 4.98 -0.42
N ASP A 41 -16.05 5.57 0.74
CA ASP A 41 -15.17 6.57 1.35
C ASP A 41 -14.20 5.92 2.34
N ILE A 42 -12.90 6.11 2.10
CA ILE A 42 -11.84 5.61 2.98
C ILE A 42 -11.50 6.57 4.12
N GLY A 43 -12.08 7.77 4.16
CA GLY A 43 -11.81 8.79 5.18
C GLY A 43 -10.46 9.50 5.02
N GLU A 44 -10.07 10.26 6.04
CA GLU A 44 -8.85 11.09 6.03
C GLU A 44 -7.59 10.30 6.39
N PHE A 45 -6.43 10.79 5.95
CA PHE A 45 -5.14 10.20 6.30
C PHE A 45 -4.91 10.24 7.82
N SER A 46 -4.46 9.11 8.40
CA SER A 46 -4.24 8.96 9.84
C SER A 46 -2.82 8.48 10.09
N LYS A 47 -2.04 9.24 10.86
CA LYS A 47 -0.66 8.86 11.24
C LYS A 47 -0.66 7.56 12.05
N GLN A 48 -1.71 7.31 12.83
CA GLN A 48 -1.88 6.12 13.67
C GLN A 48 -2.00 4.84 12.85
N ASP A 49 -2.59 4.92 11.65
CA ASP A 49 -2.78 3.75 10.78
C ASP A 49 -1.45 3.16 10.31
N PHE A 50 -0.44 4.02 10.21
CA PHE A 50 0.93 3.66 9.81
C PHE A 50 1.89 3.61 11.01
N MET A 51 1.35 3.68 12.23
CA MET A 51 2.13 3.70 13.48
C MET A 51 3.22 4.79 13.47
N ILE A 52 2.94 5.95 12.87
CA ILE A 52 3.84 7.09 12.82
C ILE A 52 3.63 7.94 14.08
N GLY A 53 4.63 7.95 14.97
CA GLY A 53 4.65 8.76 16.19
C GLY A 53 6.07 8.97 16.72
N ILE A 54 6.26 9.93 17.63
CA ILE A 54 7.49 10.04 18.41
C ILE A 54 7.48 8.90 19.41
N ILE A 55 8.54 8.10 19.41
CA ILE A 55 8.75 7.03 20.36
C ILE A 55 9.28 7.69 21.63
N GLU A 56 8.37 8.12 22.52
CA GLU A 56 8.72 8.33 23.92
C GLU A 56 8.94 6.94 24.52
N GLU A 57 10.19 6.64 24.86
CA GLU A 57 10.64 5.49 25.65
C GLU A 57 10.69 4.12 24.93
N ASP A 58 11.81 3.45 25.16
CA ASP A 58 12.25 2.15 24.65
C ASP A 58 11.15 1.19 24.16
N VAL A 59 11.22 0.90 22.86
CA VAL A 59 10.80 -0.33 22.16
C VAL A 59 9.85 -1.24 22.95
N ILE A 60 8.57 -0.88 22.99
CA ILE A 60 7.51 -1.90 23.06
C ILE A 60 7.11 -2.20 21.62
N ILE A 61 7.60 -3.32 21.11
CA ILE A 61 7.03 -4.02 19.94
C ILE A 61 5.60 -4.39 20.34
N ARG A 62 4.64 -3.48 20.15
CA ARG A 62 3.24 -3.87 20.13
C ARG A 62 3.08 -4.72 18.90
N LEU A 63 2.58 -5.94 19.11
CA LEU A 63 2.29 -6.88 18.04
C LEU A 63 1.56 -6.12 16.93
N PRO A 64 2.11 -6.04 15.70
CA PRO A 64 1.34 -5.60 14.54
C PRO A 64 0.00 -6.32 14.59
N LYS A 65 -1.08 -5.65 14.15
CA LYS A 65 -2.41 -6.27 14.01
C LYS A 65 -2.35 -7.59 13.20
N ILE A 66 -1.23 -7.83 12.50
CA ILE A 66 -0.81 -9.08 11.88
C ILE A 66 0.53 -9.51 12.51
N SER A 67 0.53 -10.59 13.32
CA SER A 67 1.68 -11.10 14.09
C SER A 67 3.05 -11.08 13.37
N PRO A 68 4.15 -10.64 14.02
CA PRO A 68 5.50 -10.69 13.50
C PRO A 68 6.25 -11.90 14.07
N THR A 69 5.82 -13.12 13.78
CA THR A 69 6.63 -14.30 14.15
C THR A 69 6.56 -15.39 13.08
N LYS A 70 7.74 -15.72 12.56
CA LYS A 70 8.10 -16.97 11.86
C LYS A 70 7.23 -17.33 10.65
N SER A 71 7.76 -17.08 9.44
CA SER A 71 7.44 -17.84 8.22
C SER A 71 5.94 -18.11 7.98
N VAL A 72 5.10 -17.08 8.00
CA VAL A 72 3.68 -17.26 7.66
C VAL A 72 3.36 -16.57 6.34
N SER A 73 3.17 -17.41 5.32
CA SER A 73 2.30 -17.18 4.18
C SER A 73 2.73 -16.13 3.14
N PHE A 74 2.21 -16.35 1.94
CA PHE A 74 2.54 -15.76 0.65
C PHE A 74 2.58 -14.23 0.56
N TYR A 75 2.25 -13.48 1.62
CA TYR A 75 1.94 -12.05 1.52
C TYR A 75 2.71 -11.10 2.42
N ALA A 76 3.35 -11.47 3.51
CA ALA A 76 3.77 -10.43 4.47
C ALA A 76 5.02 -9.64 4.05
N PRO A 77 4.99 -8.39 3.53
CA PRO A 77 6.13 -7.51 3.76
C PRO A 77 6.17 -7.23 5.26
N THR A 78 7.36 -7.20 5.83
CA THR A 78 7.55 -6.72 7.20
C THR A 78 7.17 -5.24 7.25
N PHE A 79 5.94 -4.96 7.68
CA PHE A 79 5.42 -3.63 7.99
C PHE A 79 6.29 -2.99 9.08
N TYR A 80 7.28 -2.19 8.69
CA TYR A 80 8.00 -1.32 9.63
C TYR A 80 7.75 0.13 9.23
N PRO A 81 7.15 0.95 10.12
CA PRO A 81 6.90 2.37 9.89
C PRO A 81 8.14 3.17 9.44
N MET A 82 9.33 2.75 9.89
CA MET A 82 10.61 3.34 9.45
C MET A 82 10.87 3.19 7.94
N TYR A 83 10.41 2.11 7.31
CA TYR A 83 10.54 1.94 5.86
C TYR A 83 9.50 2.78 5.12
N PHE A 84 8.31 2.97 5.66
CA PHE A 84 7.27 3.78 5.02
C PHE A 84 7.71 5.25 4.82
N ILE A 85 8.13 5.92 5.91
CA ILE A 85 8.60 7.32 5.85
C ILE A 85 9.83 7.45 4.93
N LYS A 86 10.78 6.51 5.03
CA LYS A 86 11.95 6.50 4.16
C LYS A 86 11.55 6.33 2.69
N ASN A 87 10.64 5.40 2.40
CA ASN A 87 10.18 5.14 1.04
C ASN A 87 9.42 6.34 0.46
N ILE A 88 8.58 7.04 1.25
CA ILE A 88 7.91 8.26 0.77
C ILE A 88 8.94 9.32 0.42
N LYS A 89 9.92 9.55 1.29
CA LYS A 89 10.97 10.54 1.05
C LYS A 89 11.75 10.20 -0.23
N THR A 90 12.24 8.96 -0.35
CA THR A 90 13.01 8.53 -1.51
C THR A 90 12.18 8.47 -2.80
N MET A 91 10.90 8.11 -2.71
CA MET A 91 9.96 8.19 -3.83
C MET A 91 9.85 9.63 -4.33
N ASN A 92 9.65 10.59 -3.42
CA ASN A 92 9.52 12.00 -3.78
C ASN A 92 10.81 12.58 -4.37
N GLU A 93 11.97 12.23 -3.81
CA GLU A 93 13.29 12.63 -4.35
C GLU A 93 13.52 12.15 -5.78
N LYS A 94 12.98 10.96 -6.14
CA LYS A 94 13.13 10.36 -7.47
C LYS A 94 11.99 10.70 -8.44
N PHE A 95 10.98 11.45 -7.97
CA PHE A 95 9.72 11.59 -8.70
C PHE A 95 9.88 12.33 -10.04
N GLU A 96 10.69 13.38 -10.09
CA GLU A 96 10.89 14.16 -11.33
C GLU A 96 11.50 13.32 -12.47
N GLU A 97 12.42 12.41 -12.15
CA GLU A 97 13.12 11.59 -13.15
C GLU A 97 12.33 10.31 -13.48
N LYS A 98 11.73 9.67 -12.46
CA LYS A 98 11.21 8.29 -12.56
C LYS A 98 9.71 8.18 -12.33
N GLY A 99 9.03 9.26 -11.96
CA GLY A 99 7.65 9.24 -11.50
C GLY A 99 7.46 8.19 -10.39
N TYR A 100 6.38 7.43 -10.47
CA TYR A 100 6.12 6.31 -9.56
C TYR A 100 6.79 4.99 -9.97
N ARG A 101 7.65 4.97 -11.00
CA ARG A 101 8.32 3.74 -11.48
C ARG A 101 9.54 3.39 -10.63
N THR A 102 9.36 3.34 -9.30
CA THR A 102 10.39 2.98 -8.33
C THR A 102 9.90 1.92 -7.36
N THR A 103 10.83 1.16 -6.78
CA THR A 103 10.50 0.17 -5.75
C THR A 103 10.02 0.85 -4.47
N GLU A 104 10.49 2.06 -4.17
CA GLU A 104 10.00 2.84 -3.03
C GLU A 104 8.53 3.23 -3.20
N ALA A 105 8.15 3.71 -4.39
CA ALA A 105 6.76 3.97 -4.71
C ALA A 105 5.89 2.70 -4.57
N LEU A 106 6.39 1.55 -5.04
CA LEU A 106 5.68 0.28 -4.92
C LEU A 106 5.31 -0.01 -3.47
N TYR A 107 6.29 0.03 -2.56
CA TYR A 107 6.03 -0.26 -1.15
C TYR A 107 5.15 0.80 -0.47
N CYS A 108 5.30 2.09 -0.81
CA CYS A 108 4.38 3.13 -0.33
C CYS A 108 2.92 2.84 -0.72
N PHE A 109 2.68 2.52 -2.00
CA PHE A 109 1.33 2.24 -2.48
C PHE A 109 0.78 0.93 -1.94
N ILE A 110 1.62 -0.09 -1.69
CA ILE A 110 1.17 -1.31 -1.01
C ILE A 110 0.58 -0.95 0.34
N GLU A 111 1.28 -0.17 1.16
CA GLU A 111 0.83 0.18 2.51
C GLU A 111 -0.45 1.03 2.47
N LEU A 112 -0.44 2.10 1.66
CA LEU A 112 -1.58 3.01 1.56
C LEU A 112 -2.83 2.30 1.02
N ALA A 113 -2.70 1.52 -0.07
CA ALA A 113 -3.84 0.84 -0.68
C ALA A 113 -4.33 -0.35 0.15
N THR A 114 -3.44 -1.04 0.88
CA THR A 114 -3.85 -2.08 1.85
C THR A 114 -4.73 -1.46 2.92
N MET A 115 -4.29 -0.35 3.54
CA MET A 115 -5.06 0.34 4.57
C MET A 115 -6.37 0.90 4.03
N ALA A 116 -6.35 1.53 2.85
CA ALA A 116 -7.55 2.03 2.19
C ALA A 116 -8.59 0.93 1.97
N SER A 117 -8.16 -0.24 1.46
CA SER A 117 -9.05 -1.37 1.23
C SER A 117 -9.54 -2.03 2.53
N ASP A 118 -8.75 -1.99 3.60
CA ASP A 118 -9.13 -2.43 4.94
C ASP A 118 -10.26 -1.55 5.51
N ARG A 119 -10.13 -0.22 5.38
CA ARG A 119 -11.17 0.73 5.75
C ARG A 119 -12.47 0.55 4.96
N LEU A 120 -12.41 0.06 3.73
CA LEU A 120 -13.58 -0.30 2.92
C LEU A 120 -14.19 -1.66 3.29
N GLY A 121 -13.54 -2.43 4.15
CA GLY A 121 -14.07 -3.68 4.70
C GLY A 121 -13.41 -4.96 4.19
N LEU A 122 -12.35 -4.89 3.36
CA LEU A 122 -11.47 -6.06 3.16
C LEU A 122 -10.66 -6.31 4.45
N ARG A 123 -10.14 -7.52 4.62
CA ARG A 123 -9.47 -7.92 5.87
C ARG A 123 -8.26 -8.81 5.59
N GLY A 124 -7.24 -8.66 6.43
CA GLY A 124 -6.11 -9.58 6.49
C GLY A 124 -5.37 -9.74 5.15
N THR A 125 -5.28 -10.97 4.66
CA THR A 125 -4.55 -11.27 3.41
C THR A 125 -5.24 -10.73 2.17
N ILE A 126 -6.56 -10.57 2.19
CA ILE A 126 -7.33 -10.06 1.05
C ILE A 126 -7.10 -8.55 0.86
N SER A 127 -7.09 -7.75 1.94
CA SER A 127 -6.76 -6.32 1.84
C SER A 127 -5.31 -6.11 1.38
N MET A 128 -4.38 -6.93 1.87
CA MET A 128 -2.98 -6.89 1.46
C MET A 128 -2.78 -7.29 -0.01
N ALA A 129 -3.47 -8.35 -0.47
CA ALA A 129 -3.46 -8.74 -1.88
C ALA A 129 -3.99 -7.63 -2.79
N PHE A 130 -5.06 -6.95 -2.37
CA PHE A 130 -5.59 -5.79 -3.08
C PHE A 130 -4.57 -4.67 -3.16
N GLY A 131 -3.93 -4.33 -2.03
CA GLY A 131 -2.89 -3.29 -1.97
C GLY A 131 -1.69 -3.61 -2.88
N VAL A 132 -1.24 -4.86 -2.93
CA VAL A 132 -0.19 -5.32 -3.85
C VAL A 132 -0.60 -5.15 -5.30
N GLY A 133 -1.81 -5.58 -5.68
CA GLY A 133 -2.32 -5.42 -7.04
C GLY A 133 -2.41 -3.94 -7.46
N TYR A 134 -2.95 -3.09 -6.59
CA TYR A 134 -3.06 -1.64 -6.81
C TYR A 134 -1.68 -1.02 -7.04
N ALA A 135 -0.73 -1.33 -6.16
CA ALA A 135 0.62 -0.79 -6.26
C ALA A 135 1.33 -1.25 -7.54
N ASN A 136 1.12 -2.50 -7.97
CA ASN A 136 1.71 -3.00 -9.20
C ASN A 136 1.21 -2.24 -10.44
N VAL A 137 -0.10 -2.01 -10.55
CA VAL A 137 -0.66 -1.25 -11.69
C VAL A 137 -0.34 0.23 -11.63
N ARG A 138 -0.09 0.77 -10.42
CA ARG A 138 0.27 2.18 -10.26
C ARG A 138 1.73 2.46 -10.60
N THR A 139 2.62 1.52 -10.30
CA THR A 139 4.08 1.74 -10.38
C THR A 139 4.73 1.02 -11.56
N GLY A 140 4.07 -0.01 -12.09
CA GLY A 140 4.63 -0.95 -13.06
C GLY A 140 5.65 -1.93 -12.50
N TRP A 141 5.86 -1.93 -11.19
CA TRP A 141 6.70 -2.91 -10.50
C TRP A 141 5.87 -4.07 -9.98
N ILE A 142 6.46 -5.27 -9.91
CA ILE A 142 5.78 -6.46 -9.37
C ILE A 142 6.39 -6.78 -8.01
N ALA A 143 5.56 -6.77 -6.97
CA ALA A 143 5.98 -7.23 -5.64
C ALA A 143 6.33 -8.73 -5.64
N GLU A 144 7.29 -9.13 -4.80
CA GLU A 144 7.74 -10.53 -4.67
C GLU A 144 6.67 -11.47 -4.09
N LYS A 145 5.61 -10.91 -3.50
CA LYS A 145 4.62 -11.63 -2.69
C LYS A 145 3.22 -11.57 -3.32
N GLY A 146 2.42 -12.56 -2.98
CA GLY A 146 1.04 -12.75 -3.41
C GLY A 146 0.82 -13.76 -4.53
N LEU A 147 -0.43 -14.17 -4.71
CA LEU A 147 -0.81 -15.20 -5.67
C LEU A 147 -0.83 -14.60 -7.09
N GLN A 148 -0.44 -15.40 -8.07
CA GLN A 148 -0.42 -14.96 -9.47
C GLN A 148 -1.81 -14.50 -9.94
N ARG A 149 -2.86 -15.23 -9.56
CA ARG A 149 -4.24 -14.96 -9.98
C ARG A 149 -4.78 -13.61 -9.51
N GLU A 150 -4.41 -13.19 -8.31
CA GLU A 150 -4.82 -11.88 -7.79
C GLU A 150 -4.20 -10.74 -8.60
N ARG A 151 -2.92 -10.91 -9.00
CA ARG A 151 -2.22 -9.96 -9.86
C ARG A 151 -2.80 -9.93 -11.27
N GLU A 152 -3.11 -11.10 -11.83
CA GLU A 152 -3.70 -11.21 -13.17
C GLU A 152 -5.02 -10.45 -13.30
N ILE A 153 -5.81 -10.33 -12.22
CA ILE A 153 -7.05 -9.55 -12.25
C ILE A 153 -6.76 -8.06 -12.47
N PHE A 154 -5.78 -7.52 -11.74
CA PHE A 154 -5.33 -6.14 -11.93
C PHE A 154 -4.70 -5.94 -13.32
N GLU A 155 -3.84 -6.86 -13.76
CA GLU A 155 -3.20 -6.78 -15.08
C GLU A 155 -4.22 -6.80 -16.22
N LYS A 156 -5.22 -7.69 -16.16
CA LYS A 156 -6.27 -7.77 -17.20
C LYS A 156 -7.08 -6.49 -17.30
N MET A 157 -7.43 -5.87 -16.18
CA MET A 157 -8.27 -4.67 -16.21
C MET A 157 -7.50 -3.39 -16.59
N PHE A 158 -6.20 -3.31 -16.30
CA PHE A 158 -5.40 -2.11 -16.58
C PHE A 158 -4.55 -2.22 -17.87
N PHE A 159 -4.22 -3.43 -18.31
CA PHE A 159 -3.28 -3.67 -19.41
C PHE A 159 -3.82 -4.63 -20.47
N GLU A 160 -5.14 -4.69 -20.67
CA GLU A 160 -5.75 -5.51 -21.73
C GLU A 160 -5.20 -5.08 -23.11
N GLY A 161 -4.27 -5.86 -23.66
CA GLY A 161 -3.58 -5.58 -24.92
C GLY A 161 -2.05 -5.58 -24.82
N LYS A 162 -1.37 -5.00 -25.81
CA LYS A 162 0.11 -4.92 -25.87
C LYS A 162 0.69 -3.63 -25.26
N PHE A 163 -0.14 -2.68 -24.88
CA PHE A 163 0.30 -1.38 -24.36
C PHE A 163 0.05 -1.29 -22.86
N LYS A 164 1.13 -1.37 -22.08
CA LYS A 164 1.07 -1.11 -20.65
C LYS A 164 1.19 0.40 -20.43
N ASN A 165 0.08 1.07 -20.10
CA ASN A 165 0.09 2.48 -19.73
C ASN A 165 -0.05 2.61 -18.21
N TYR A 166 1.04 2.98 -17.54
CA TYR A 166 1.10 3.19 -16.09
C TYR A 166 0.80 4.65 -15.70
N ASP A 167 0.59 5.52 -16.67
CA ASP A 167 0.40 6.96 -16.49
C ASP A 167 -1.10 7.32 -16.39
N TRP A 168 -1.91 6.41 -15.83
CA TRP A 168 -3.33 6.64 -15.62
C TRP A 168 -3.57 7.62 -14.46
N GLU A 169 -4.63 8.42 -14.57
CA GLU A 169 -5.03 9.40 -13.56
C GLU A 169 -6.14 8.85 -12.67
N CYS A 170 -6.14 9.24 -11.40
CA CYS A 170 -7.03 8.68 -10.37
C CYS A 170 -8.50 9.10 -10.53
N ASP A 171 -8.75 10.19 -11.25
CA ASP A 171 -10.08 10.74 -11.52
C ASP A 171 -10.77 10.08 -12.73
N TRP A 172 -10.03 9.34 -13.57
CA TRP A 172 -10.57 8.67 -14.75
C TRP A 172 -11.67 7.68 -14.40
N THR A 173 -12.83 7.85 -15.01
CA THR A 173 -14.01 6.99 -14.75
C THR A 173 -13.73 5.52 -15.05
N SER A 174 -12.92 5.22 -16.07
CA SER A 174 -12.49 3.86 -16.42
C SER A 174 -11.67 3.20 -15.31
N VAL A 175 -10.71 3.94 -14.73
CA VAL A 175 -9.89 3.48 -13.60
C VAL A 175 -10.76 3.20 -12.39
N LYS A 176 -11.63 4.13 -12.02
CA LYS A 176 -12.54 3.96 -10.87
C LYS A 176 -13.48 2.77 -11.06
N GLY A 177 -14.02 2.61 -12.27
CA GLY A 177 -14.88 1.49 -12.64
C GLY A 177 -14.16 0.15 -12.60
N ALA A 178 -12.90 0.09 -13.04
CA ALA A 178 -12.05 -1.10 -12.94
C ALA A 178 -11.75 -1.42 -11.47
N LEU A 179 -11.27 -0.46 -10.68
CA LEU A 179 -10.97 -0.65 -9.26
C LEU A 179 -12.20 -1.12 -8.46
N LYS A 180 -13.39 -0.60 -8.77
CA LYS A 180 -14.63 -1.08 -8.17
C LYS A 180 -14.89 -2.56 -8.47
N GLN A 181 -14.77 -2.98 -9.73
CA GLN A 181 -14.97 -4.39 -10.11
C GLN A 181 -13.95 -5.31 -9.43
N ILE A 182 -12.68 -4.88 -9.34
CA ILE A 182 -11.65 -5.63 -8.62
C ILE A 182 -12.00 -5.71 -7.13
N PHE A 183 -12.39 -4.59 -6.52
CA PHE A 183 -12.74 -4.55 -5.11
C PHE A 183 -13.91 -5.48 -4.78
N GLU A 184 -14.99 -5.43 -5.56
CA GLU A 184 -16.15 -6.32 -5.43
C GLU A 184 -15.74 -7.80 -5.58
N LYS A 185 -14.80 -8.10 -6.50
CA LYS A 185 -14.26 -9.44 -6.66
C LYS A 185 -13.52 -9.91 -5.41
N PHE A 186 -12.65 -9.08 -4.85
CA PHE A 186 -11.92 -9.39 -3.62
C PHE A 186 -12.87 -9.54 -2.43
N LYS A 187 -13.94 -8.74 -2.36
CA LYS A 187 -14.98 -8.88 -1.35
C LYS A 187 -15.71 -10.22 -1.47
N SER A 188 -16.05 -10.65 -2.70
CA SER A 188 -16.66 -11.97 -2.92
C SER A 188 -15.76 -13.13 -2.48
N TRP A 189 -14.44 -13.02 -2.67
CA TRP A 189 -13.47 -14.01 -2.18
C TRP A 189 -13.35 -14.02 -0.67
N GLN A 190 -13.48 -12.87 -0.01
CA GLN A 190 -13.50 -12.80 1.44
C GLN A 190 -14.75 -13.45 2.04
N GLU A 191 -15.89 -13.34 1.34
CA GLU A 191 -17.18 -13.88 1.78
C GLU A 191 -17.34 -15.38 1.45
N ASP A 192 -16.56 -15.91 0.50
CA ASP A 192 -16.59 -17.30 0.06
C ASP A 192 -15.16 -17.88 -0.12
N ASP A 193 -14.69 -18.61 0.90
CA ASP A 193 -13.39 -19.27 0.92
C ASP A 193 -13.27 -20.42 -0.12
N VAL A 194 -14.39 -21.06 -0.50
CA VAL A 194 -14.39 -22.10 -1.54
C VAL A 194 -14.13 -21.44 -2.89
N LEU A 195 -14.87 -20.38 -3.20
CA LEU A 195 -14.69 -19.57 -4.41
C LEU A 195 -13.26 -19.01 -4.52
N TYR A 196 -12.74 -18.49 -3.40
CA TYR A 196 -11.37 -17.99 -3.34
C TYR A 196 -10.36 -19.09 -3.68
N LYS A 197 -10.45 -20.26 -3.05
CA LYS A 197 -9.57 -21.40 -3.33
C LYS A 197 -9.68 -21.88 -4.77
N GLU A 198 -10.87 -22.04 -5.31
CA GLU A 198 -11.08 -22.49 -6.69
C GLU A 198 -10.45 -21.53 -7.71
N GLN A 199 -10.60 -20.21 -7.48
CA GLN A 199 -10.16 -19.20 -8.44
C GLN A 199 -8.70 -18.78 -8.27
N THR A 200 -8.11 -19.04 -7.10
CA THR A 200 -6.71 -18.73 -6.79
C THR A 200 -5.80 -19.95 -6.74
N ALA A 201 -6.33 -21.17 -6.88
CA ALA A 201 -5.58 -22.42 -7.04
C ALA A 201 -4.68 -22.38 -8.30
N SER A 202 -3.53 -21.75 -8.16
CA SER A 202 -2.41 -21.83 -9.08
C SER A 202 -1.14 -22.00 -8.24
N ASN A 203 -0.47 -23.14 -8.38
CA ASN A 203 0.72 -23.52 -7.61
C ASN A 203 2.01 -22.77 -8.02
N LYS A 204 1.91 -21.66 -8.78
CA LYS A 204 3.07 -20.91 -9.24
C LYS A 204 3.27 -19.65 -8.41
N ILE A 205 4.18 -19.74 -7.44
CA ILE A 205 4.78 -18.57 -6.79
C ILE A 205 5.66 -17.88 -7.84
N VAL A 206 5.31 -16.66 -8.21
CA VAL A 206 6.03 -15.89 -9.23
C VAL A 206 7.34 -15.36 -8.64
N LYS A 207 8.47 -15.66 -9.28
CA LYS A 207 9.76 -14.99 -9.03
C LYS A 207 9.75 -13.60 -9.69
N PRO A 208 10.35 -12.57 -9.07
CA PRO A 208 10.34 -11.23 -9.61
C PRO A 208 10.92 -11.20 -11.04
N MET A 209 10.22 -10.50 -11.93
CA MET A 209 10.72 -10.12 -13.24
C MET A 209 10.50 -8.63 -13.42
N LEU A 210 11.53 -7.94 -13.90
CA LEU A 210 11.39 -6.60 -14.48
C LEU A 210 10.45 -6.72 -15.69
N VAL A 211 9.47 -5.82 -15.77
CA VAL A 211 8.68 -5.59 -16.99
C VAL A 211 9.03 -4.22 -17.51
#